data_AF-A0A327HPA3-F1
#
_entry.id   AF-A0A327HPA3-F1
#
_cell.length_a   1.000
_cell.length_b   1.000
_cell.length_c   1.000
_cell.angle_alpha   90.00
_cell.angle_beta   90.00
_cell.angle_gamma   90.00
#
_symmetry.space_group_name_H-M   'P 1'
#
loop_
_entity.id
_entity.type
_entity.pdbx_description
1 polymer ?
#
loop_
_entity_poly.entity_id
_entity_poly.type
_entity_poly.pdbx_seq_one_letter_code
_entity_poly.pdbx_strand_id
1 'polypeptide(L)' 'MNSNVDRFEAMWEGKTPNGINRTKAQKFQQYILEHVRQTGRPMNKENALKYWTGELQREIKESEML' A
#
# COMPACT_ATOMS: atom_id res chain seq x y z
N MET A 1 5.34 19.00 -3.83
CA MET A 1 4.84 17.74 -4.43
C MET A 1 4.77 16.72 -3.31
N ASN A 2 3.57 16.23 -2.98
CA ASN A 2 3.46 15.11 -2.04
C ASN A 2 3.98 13.86 -2.76
N SER A 3 5.03 13.24 -2.23
CA SER A 3 5.61 12.03 -2.80
C SER A 3 4.55 10.92 -2.84
N ASN A 4 4.77 9.90 -3.69
CA ASN A 4 3.86 8.76 -3.75
C ASN A 4 3.73 8.07 -2.36
N VAL A 5 4.80 8.11 -1.57
CA VAL A 5 4.85 7.65 -0.17
C VAL A 5 3.98 8.53 0.74
N ASP A 6 4.08 9.85 0.64
CA ASP A 6 3.26 10.76 1.45
C ASP A 6 1.76 10.55 1.21
N ARG A 7 1.39 10.26 -0.05
CA ARG A 7 0.00 9.95 -0.40
C ARG A 7 -0.44 8.61 0.20
N PHE A 8 0.42 7.60 0.19
CA PHE A 8 0.16 6.33 0.87
C PHE A 8 -0.05 6.55 2.37
N GLU A 9 0.87 7.25 3.04
CA GLU A 9 0.79 7.53 4.48
C GLU A 9 -0.48 8.32 4.84
N ALA A 10 -0.84 9.31 4.03
CA ALA A 10 -2.08 10.06 4.22
C ALA A 10 -3.32 9.15 4.10
N MET A 11 -3.36 8.23 3.13
CA MET A 11 -4.50 7.31 3.00
C MET A 11 -4.50 6.20 4.06
N TRP A 12 -3.34 5.70 4.45
CA TRP A 12 -3.17 4.69 5.49
C TRP A 12 -3.67 5.19 6.85
N GLU A 13 -3.36 6.46 7.17
CA GLU A 13 -3.81 7.14 8.39
C GLU A 13 -5.20 7.77 8.24
N GLY A 14 -5.75 7.82 7.02
CA GLY A 14 -7.06 8.45 6.74
C GLY A 14 -7.06 9.97 6.88
N LYS A 15 -5.90 10.63 6.68
CA LYS A 15 -5.77 12.09 6.74
C LYS A 15 -6.52 12.73 5.56
N THR A 16 -7.42 13.65 5.89
CA THR A 16 -8.18 14.46 4.93
C THR A 16 -8.07 15.94 5.33
N PRO A 17 -8.40 16.90 4.44
CA PRO A 17 -8.44 18.32 4.81
C PRO A 17 -9.35 18.62 6.03
N ASN A 18 -10.38 17.79 6.24
CA ASN A 18 -11.37 17.96 7.31
C ASN A 18 -11.06 17.11 8.56
N GLY A 19 -9.84 16.56 8.66
CA GLY A 19 -9.41 15.71 9.78
C GLY A 19 -9.23 14.24 9.41
N ILE A 20 -9.29 13.36 10.41
CA ILE A 20 -9.03 11.91 10.26
C ILE A 20 -10.33 11.15 9.97
N ASN A 21 -10.36 10.43 8.85
CA ASN A 21 -11.45 9.54 8.48
C ASN A 21 -11.01 8.06 8.60
N ARG A 22 -11.28 7.46 9.76
CA ARG A 22 -10.90 6.07 10.06
C ARG A 22 -11.57 5.04 9.15
N THR A 23 -12.82 5.27 8.76
CA THR A 23 -13.55 4.37 7.84
C THR A 23 -12.87 4.34 6.47
N LYS A 24 -12.40 5.49 5.97
CA LYS A 24 -11.67 5.58 4.70
C LYS A 24 -10.30 4.90 4.80
N ALA A 25 -9.60 5.07 5.92
CA ALA A 25 -8.35 4.36 6.19
C ALA A 25 -8.55 2.84 6.18
N GLN A 26 -9.55 2.33 6.91
CA GLN A 26 -9.85 0.90 6.97
C GLN A 26 -10.17 0.31 5.59
N LYS A 27 -11.00 0.98 4.79
CA LYS A 27 -11.30 0.54 3.42
C LYS A 27 -10.05 0.52 2.54
N PHE A 28 -9.19 1.53 2.66
CA PHE A 28 -7.92 1.58 1.93
C PHE A 28 -6.97 0.45 2.35
N GLN A 29 -6.82 0.22 3.66
CA GLN A 29 -6.02 -0.89 4.21
C GLN A 29 -6.53 -2.24 3.71
N GLN A 30 -7.84 -2.48 3.74
CA GLN A 30 -8.45 -3.71 3.22
C GLN A 30 -8.14 -3.90 1.72
N TYR A 31 -8.36 -2.86 0.91
CA TYR A 31 -8.10 -2.89 -0.52
C TYR A 31 -6.65 -3.24 -0.84
N ILE A 32 -5.70 -2.55 -0.21
CA ILE A 32 -4.29 -2.72 -0.56
C ILE A 32 -3.71 -4.02 0.01
N LEU A 33 -4.14 -4.45 1.19
CA LEU A 33 -3.72 -5.72 1.78
C LEU A 33 -4.29 -6.92 1.02
N GLU A 34 -5.49 -6.81 0.45
CA GLU A 34 -6.03 -7.85 -0.43
C GLU A 34 -5.18 -8.01 -1.70
N HIS A 35 -4.68 -6.91 -2.27
CA HIS A 35 -3.73 -6.99 -3.37
C HIS A 35 -2.38 -7.59 -2.95
N VAL A 36 -1.87 -7.24 -1.76
CA VAL A 36 -0.66 -7.89 -1.21
C VAL A 36 -0.89 -9.39 -1.06
N ARG A 37 -2.06 -9.82 -0.56
CA ARG A 37 -2.42 -11.25 -0.43
C ARG A 37 -2.37 -11.98 -1.78
N GLN A 38 -2.85 -11.35 -2.85
CA GLN A 38 -2.83 -11.91 -4.20
C GLN A 38 -1.41 -12.13 -4.75
N THR A 39 -0.41 -11.39 -4.24
CA THR A 39 1.00 -11.60 -4.60
C THR A 39 1.68 -12.74 -3.82
N GLY A 40 0.98 -13.37 -2.87
CA GLY A 40 1.55 -14.41 -2.00
C GLY A 40 2.47 -13.88 -0.90
N ARG A 41 2.56 -12.56 -0.71
CA ARG A 41 3.37 -11.92 0.33
C ARG A 41 2.56 -11.69 1.62
N PRO A 42 3.21 -11.59 2.79
CA PRO A 42 2.52 -11.28 4.04
C PRO A 42 1.78 -9.93 4.01
N MET A 43 0.53 -9.91 4.49
CA MET A 43 -0.29 -8.70 4.57
C MET A 43 0.19 -7.76 5.69
N ASN A 44 1.11 -6.84 5.36
CA ASN A 44 1.61 -5.83 6.29
C ASN A 44 1.80 -4.47 5.59
N LYS A 45 2.03 -3.40 6.38
CA LYS A 45 2.17 -2.03 5.86
C LYS A 45 3.35 -1.89 4.90
N GLU A 46 4.46 -2.56 5.18
CA GLU A 46 5.66 -2.54 4.34
C GLU A 46 5.39 -3.08 2.93
N ASN A 47 4.83 -4.29 2.84
CA ASN A 47 4.47 -4.90 1.56
C ASN A 47 3.36 -4.12 0.83
N ALA A 48 2.44 -3.50 1.58
CA ALA A 48 1.45 -2.59 1.00
C ALA A 48 2.11 -1.35 0.38
N LEU A 49 3.11 -0.76 1.04
CA LEU A 49 3.89 0.36 0.51
C LEU A 49 4.71 -0.06 -0.72
N LYS A 50 5.36 -1.23 -0.68
CA LYS A 50 6.06 -1.79 -1.84
C LYS A 50 5.12 -2.03 -3.02
N TYR A 51 3.93 -2.56 -2.77
CA TYR A 51 2.89 -2.73 -3.79
C TYR A 51 2.43 -1.38 -4.35
N TRP A 52 2.18 -0.39 -3.48
CA TRP A 52 1.76 0.96 -3.85
C TRP A 52 2.78 1.69 -4.72
N THR A 53 4.06 1.51 -4.44
CA THR A 53 5.18 2.13 -5.15
C THR A 53 5.62 1.37 -6.40
N GLY A 54 5.14 0.14 -6.59
CA GLY A 54 5.53 -0.73 -7.69
C GLY A 54 6.81 -1.57 -7.43
N GLU A 55 7.44 -1.39 -6.27
CA GLU A 55 8.63 -2.14 -5.87
C GLU A 55 8.32 -3.64 -5.73
N LEU A 56 7.15 -3.99 -5.23
CA LEU A 56 6.79 -5.39 -5.02
C LEU A 56 6.69 -6.18 -6.35
N GLN A 57 6.10 -5.58 -7.38
CA GLN A 57 6.04 -6.21 -8.71
C GLN A 57 7.44 -6.36 -9.33
N ARG A 58 8.34 -5.41 -9.07
CA ARG A 58 9.73 -5.52 -9.52
C ARG A 58 10.46 -6.69 -8.85
N GLU A 59 10.35 -6.82 -7.52
CA GLU A 59 10.94 -7.93 -6.78
C GLU A 59 10.41 -9.30 -7.25
N ILE A 60 9.11 -9.40 -7.54
CA ILE A 60 8.50 -10.63 -8.09
C ILE A 60 9.09 -10.96 -9.46
N LYS A 61 9.14 -9.98 -10.37
CA LYS A 61 9.67 -10.16 -11.72
C LYS A 61 11.17 -10.53 -11.70
N GLU A 62 11.95 -9.88 -10.85
CA GLU A 62 13.37 -10.18 -10.68
C GLU A 62 13.57 -11.61 -10.14
N SER A 63 12.72 -12.07 -9.24
CA SER A 63 12.74 -13.45 -8.73
C SER A 63 12.34 -14.51 -9.75
N GLU A 64 11.51 -14.18 -10.75
CA GLU A 64 11.12 -15.09 -11.84
C GLU A 64 12.20 -15.24 -12.93
N MET A 65 13.19 -14.34 -12.96
CA MET A 65 14.29 -14.34 -13.94
C MET A 65 15.54 -15.11 -13.47
N LEU A 66 15.52 -15.67 -12.26
CA LEU A 66 16.60 -16.46 -11.66
C LEU A 66 16.24 -17.94 -11.64
#